data_AF-A0A6P1UXQ8-F1
#
_entry.id   AF-A0A6P1UXQ8-F1
#
_cell.length_a   1.000
_cell.length_b   1.000
_cell.length_c   1.000
_cell.angle_alpha   90.00
_cell.angle_beta   90.00
_cell.angle_gamma   90.00
#
_symmetry.space_group_name_H-M   'P 1'
#
loop_
_entity.id
_entity.type
_entity.pdbx_description
1 polymer ?
#
loop_
_entity_poly.entity_id
_entity_poly.type
_entity_poly.pdbx_seq_one_letter_code
_entity_poly.pdbx_strand_id
1 'polypeptide(L)'
;MFTSAHANRSPLTPTSVRRRSHDAAEQPANGLISEIVYREDQPMMTQLLLLPLLQQLGQQSRWQLWLTPQQKLSREWVQSSGLPLSKVMQISQLSPANTLESMVRSLRTGNYSVVIGWLSEELSIEEHERLVAAAEEGHAMGFIMRPVRNTDQPGRQLSGLKIHSNLYH
;
A
#
# COMPACT_ATOMS: atom_id res chain seq x y z
N MET A 1 35.15 -66.20 -34.69
CA MET A 1 36.41 -65.43 -34.71
C MET A 1 36.03 -63.97 -34.98
N PHE A 2 36.50 -63.04 -34.11
CA PHE A 2 36.75 -61.58 -34.27
C PHE A 2 35.89 -60.76 -35.28
N THR A 3 35.29 -59.58 -35.02
CA THR A 3 35.75 -58.37 -34.28
C THR A 3 34.59 -57.41 -33.90
N SER A 4 34.88 -56.52 -32.93
CA SER A 4 34.13 -55.32 -32.53
C SER A 4 33.88 -54.29 -33.64
N ALA A 5 32.81 -53.49 -33.49
CA ALA A 5 32.80 -52.09 -33.90
C ALA A 5 31.94 -51.25 -32.93
N HIS A 6 32.57 -50.31 -32.25
CA HIS A 6 31.93 -49.26 -31.45
C HIS A 6 31.20 -48.26 -32.35
N ALA A 7 29.99 -47.85 -31.96
CA ALA A 7 29.38 -46.61 -32.43
C ALA A 7 28.82 -45.83 -31.24
N ASN A 8 29.64 -44.89 -30.78
CA ASN A 8 29.28 -43.81 -29.87
C ASN A 8 28.20 -42.92 -30.52
N ARG A 9 27.03 -42.79 -29.90
CA ARG A 9 26.11 -41.67 -30.16
C ARG A 9 25.59 -41.14 -28.83
N SER A 10 26.21 -40.09 -28.34
CA SER A 10 25.67 -39.21 -27.31
C SER A 10 24.37 -38.57 -27.83
N PRO A 11 23.23 -38.69 -27.13
CA PRO A 11 22.09 -37.82 -27.39
C PRO A 11 22.37 -36.43 -26.79
N LEU A 12 22.39 -35.43 -27.67
CA LEU A 12 22.41 -34.02 -27.31
C LEU A 12 21.18 -33.71 -26.45
N THR A 13 21.40 -33.24 -25.23
CA THR A 13 20.35 -32.78 -24.33
C THR A 13 19.72 -31.51 -24.91
N PRO A 14 18.38 -31.43 -25.03
CA PRO A 14 17.74 -30.17 -25.37
C PRO A 14 17.88 -29.24 -24.17
N THR A 15 18.68 -28.19 -24.34
CA THR A 15 18.82 -27.10 -23.38
C THR A 15 17.45 -26.41 -23.29
N SER A 16 16.73 -26.66 -22.20
CA SER A 16 15.51 -25.93 -21.87
C SER A 16 15.89 -24.47 -21.67
N VAL A 17 15.60 -23.65 -22.67
CA VAL A 17 15.68 -22.20 -22.58
C VAL A 17 14.60 -21.77 -21.59
N ARG A 18 15.01 -21.64 -20.32
CA ARG A 18 14.23 -20.97 -19.28
C ARG A 18 13.94 -19.57 -19.81
N ARG A 19 12.71 -19.34 -20.30
CA ARG A 19 12.17 -17.99 -20.47
C ARG A 19 12.31 -17.33 -19.11
N ARG A 20 13.21 -16.36 -19.02
CA ARG A 20 13.20 -15.41 -17.90
C ARG A 20 11.87 -14.71 -18.01
N SER A 21 10.93 -15.11 -17.15
CA SER A 21 9.77 -14.29 -16.82
C SER A 21 10.31 -12.88 -16.55
N HIS A 22 9.68 -11.88 -17.15
CA HIS A 22 9.96 -10.48 -16.87
C HIS A 22 9.77 -10.24 -15.37
N ASP A 23 10.86 -10.36 -14.61
CA ASP A 23 11.02 -9.73 -13.32
C ASP A 23 11.22 -8.24 -13.65
N ALA A 24 10.12 -7.57 -13.97
CA ALA A 24 10.08 -6.12 -13.98
C ALA A 24 10.37 -5.75 -12.53
N ALA A 25 11.63 -5.42 -12.25
CA ALA A 25 12.13 -5.08 -10.93
C ALA A 25 11.07 -4.26 -10.20
N GLU A 26 10.33 -4.92 -9.30
CA GLU A 26 9.37 -4.26 -8.44
C GLU A 26 10.22 -3.29 -7.63
N GLN A 27 10.21 -2.00 -8.01
CA GLN A 27 10.92 -0.99 -7.23
C GLN A 27 10.34 -1.07 -5.82
N PRO A 28 11.11 -1.49 -4.81
CA PRO A 28 10.58 -1.61 -3.48
C PRO A 28 10.13 -0.21 -3.08
N ALA A 29 8.86 -0.08 -2.71
CA ALA A 29 8.41 1.15 -2.10
C ALA A 29 9.25 1.34 -0.85
N ASN A 30 10.03 2.44 -0.78
CA ASN A 30 10.67 2.82 0.47
C ASN A 30 9.55 2.93 1.51
N GLY A 31 9.72 2.22 2.62
CA GLY A 31 8.74 2.24 3.69
C GLY A 31 8.52 3.68 4.16
N LEU A 32 7.26 4.10 4.23
CA LEU A 32 6.92 5.46 4.64
C LEU A 32 5.58 5.49 5.36
N ILE A 33 5.44 6.44 6.28
CA ILE A 33 4.18 6.76 6.94
C ILE A 33 3.76 8.15 6.50
N SER A 34 2.52 8.28 6.03
CA SER A 34 1.94 9.54 5.61
C SER A 34 0.58 9.75 6.27
N GLU A 35 0.36 10.95 6.77
CA GLU A 35 -0.92 11.36 7.32
C GLU A 35 -1.75 12.09 6.26
N ILE A 36 -3.01 11.68 6.13
CA ILE A 36 -3.96 12.27 5.20
C ILE A 36 -5.08 12.88 6.02
N VAL A 37 -5.09 14.20 6.05
CA VAL A 37 -6.11 15.00 6.69
C VAL A 37 -7.21 15.27 5.66
N TYR A 38 -8.43 14.83 5.94
CA TYR A 38 -9.57 14.97 5.03
C TYR A 38 -10.77 15.60 5.71
N ARG A 39 -11.57 16.35 4.95
CA ARG A 39 -12.84 16.87 5.44
C ARG A 39 -13.94 15.88 5.08
N GLU A 40 -14.81 15.56 6.02
CA GLU A 40 -15.89 14.58 5.80
C GLU A 40 -16.93 15.07 4.79
N ASP A 41 -17.06 16.40 4.61
CA ASP A 41 -17.95 17.03 3.62
C ASP A 41 -17.37 17.03 2.20
N GLN A 42 -16.07 16.74 2.02
CA GLN A 42 -15.42 16.68 0.71
C GLN A 42 -14.57 15.41 0.52
N PRO A 43 -15.19 14.22 0.54
CA PRO A 43 -14.48 12.95 0.40
C PRO A 43 -13.86 12.77 -1.00
N MET A 44 -14.40 13.45 -2.01
CA MET A 44 -13.95 13.33 -3.40
C MET A 44 -12.48 13.75 -3.58
N MET A 45 -12.02 14.78 -2.87
CA MET A 45 -10.65 15.28 -3.00
C MET A 45 -9.62 14.24 -2.53
N THR A 46 -9.91 13.60 -1.39
CA THR A 46 -9.06 12.54 -0.85
C THR A 46 -9.02 11.32 -1.76
N GLN A 47 -10.15 10.97 -2.38
CA GLN A 47 -10.22 9.88 -3.35
C GLN A 47 -9.37 10.18 -4.60
N LEU A 48 -9.44 11.40 -5.15
CA LEU A 48 -8.66 11.77 -6.34
C LEU A 48 -7.14 11.74 -6.11
N LEU A 49 -6.69 12.12 -4.92
CA LEU A 49 -5.27 12.12 -4.57
C LEU A 49 -4.75 10.71 -4.29
N LEU A 50 -5.52 9.91 -3.55
CA LEU A 50 -5.06 8.60 -3.08
C LEU A 50 -5.19 7.54 -4.17
N LEU A 51 -6.22 7.62 -5.01
CA LEU A 51 -6.56 6.53 -5.92
C LEU A 51 -5.46 6.20 -6.94
N PRO A 52 -4.82 7.16 -7.64
CA PRO A 52 -3.74 6.84 -8.57
C PRO A 52 -2.58 6.10 -7.90
N LEU A 53 -2.27 6.45 -6.65
CA LEU A 53 -1.23 5.78 -5.88
C LEU A 53 -1.66 4.37 -5.48
N LEU A 54 -2.90 4.18 -5.04
CA LEU A 54 -3.43 2.85 -4.74
C LEU A 54 -3.48 1.97 -5.98
N GLN A 55 -3.81 2.51 -7.16
CA GLN A 55 -3.75 1.78 -8.42
C GLN A 55 -2.32 1.34 -8.75
N GLN A 56 -1.34 2.23 -8.57
CA GLN A 56 0.08 1.89 -8.76
C GLN A 56 0.52 0.76 -7.82
N LEU A 57 0.17 0.87 -6.53
CA LEU A 57 0.49 -0.17 -5.53
C LEU A 57 -0.30 -1.47 -5.74
N GLY A 58 -1.41 -1.41 -6.45
CA GLY A 58 -2.20 -2.57 -6.85
C GLY A 58 -1.54 -3.40 -7.96
N GLN A 59 -0.57 -2.84 -8.69
CA GLN A 59 0.21 -3.59 -9.68
C GLN A 59 1.22 -4.53 -9.03
N GLN A 60 1.67 -4.23 -7.80
CA GLN A 60 2.57 -5.10 -7.04
C GLN A 60 1.89 -6.42 -6.67
N SER A 61 2.67 -7.48 -6.46
CA SER A 61 2.17 -8.80 -6.03
C SER A 61 1.85 -8.87 -4.52
N ARG A 62 1.35 -7.77 -3.96
CA ARG A 62 1.14 -7.56 -2.52
C ARG A 62 -0.27 -7.04 -2.24
N TRP A 63 -0.75 -7.28 -1.02
CA TRP A 63 -2.10 -6.91 -0.60
C TRP A 63 -2.22 -5.42 -0.27
N GLN A 64 -3.42 -4.87 -0.39
CA GLN A 64 -3.79 -3.56 0.17
C GLN A 64 -4.73 -3.78 1.35
N LEU A 65 -4.35 -3.30 2.54
CA LEU A 65 -5.12 -3.51 3.76
C LEU A 65 -5.82 -2.24 4.21
N TRP A 66 -7.13 -2.31 4.43
CA TRP A 66 -7.95 -1.23 4.96
C TRP A 66 -8.48 -1.58 6.35
N LEU A 67 -8.05 -0.80 7.35
CA LEU A 67 -8.48 -0.88 8.75
C LEU A 67 -9.51 0.22 9.01
N THR A 68 -10.78 -0.12 8.80
CA THR A 68 -11.90 0.83 8.82
C THR A 68 -12.66 0.76 10.15
N PRO A 69 -13.06 1.89 10.75
CA PRO A 69 -13.73 1.86 12.05
C PRO A 69 -15.17 1.36 11.96
N GLN A 70 -15.93 1.72 10.91
CA GLN A 70 -17.36 1.36 10.81
C GLN A 70 -17.83 1.01 9.40
N GLN A 71 -17.30 1.64 8.35
CA GLN A 71 -17.83 1.47 7.00
C GLN A 71 -17.25 0.26 6.30
N LYS A 72 -18.13 -0.61 5.78
CA LYS A 72 -17.73 -1.64 4.82
C LYS A 72 -17.30 -0.98 3.52
N LEU A 73 -16.23 -1.51 2.97
CA LEU A 73 -15.76 -1.10 1.67
C LEU A 73 -16.72 -1.58 0.59
N SER A 74 -17.19 -0.67 -0.26
CA SER A 74 -18.00 -1.04 -1.41
C SER A 74 -17.15 -1.80 -2.44
N ARG A 75 -17.56 -3.03 -2.75
CA ARG A 75 -16.93 -3.84 -3.82
C ARG A 75 -17.05 -3.16 -5.19
N GLU A 76 -18.19 -2.52 -5.43
CA GLU A 76 -18.44 -1.78 -6.68
C GLU A 76 -17.46 -0.61 -6.82
N TRP A 77 -17.23 0.13 -5.74
CA TRP A 77 -16.26 1.23 -5.73
C TRP A 77 -14.84 0.73 -5.98
N VAL A 78 -14.42 -0.38 -5.37
CA VAL A 78 -13.10 -0.99 -5.61
C VAL A 78 -12.92 -1.30 -7.10
N GLN A 79 -13.94 -1.92 -7.70
CA GLN A 79 -13.91 -2.31 -9.10
C GLN A 79 -13.92 -1.10 -10.04
N SER A 80 -14.80 -0.12 -9.81
CA SER A 80 -14.90 1.09 -10.63
C SER A 80 -13.66 1.98 -10.50
N SER A 81 -12.97 1.90 -9.36
CA SER A 81 -11.74 2.64 -9.10
C SER A 81 -10.49 1.95 -9.66
N GLY A 82 -10.62 0.80 -10.34
CA GLY A 82 -9.49 0.10 -10.98
C GLY A 82 -8.54 -0.58 -10.00
N LEU A 83 -8.97 -0.82 -8.76
CA LEU A 83 -8.19 -1.54 -7.77
C LEU A 83 -8.35 -3.06 -7.92
N PRO A 84 -7.30 -3.86 -7.65
CA PRO A 84 -7.35 -5.30 -7.81
C PRO A 84 -8.22 -5.95 -6.71
N LEU A 85 -9.49 -6.23 -7.02
CA LEU A 85 -10.44 -6.81 -6.05
C LEU A 85 -9.92 -8.08 -5.36
N SER A 86 -9.08 -8.87 -6.03
CA SER A 86 -8.45 -10.09 -5.49
C SER A 86 -7.31 -9.84 -4.50
N LYS A 87 -6.82 -8.60 -4.37
CA LYS A 87 -5.68 -8.21 -3.52
C LYS A 87 -6.03 -7.08 -2.55
N VAL A 88 -7.32 -6.84 -2.32
CA VAL A 88 -7.80 -5.89 -1.30
C VAL A 88 -8.35 -6.67 -0.12
N MET A 89 -7.87 -6.31 1.08
CA MET A 89 -8.32 -6.86 2.35
C MET A 89 -8.90 -5.75 3.21
N GLN A 90 -10.00 -6.03 3.90
CA GLN A 90 -10.60 -5.12 4.85
C GLN A 90 -10.74 -5.78 6.21
N ILE A 91 -10.38 -5.04 7.26
CA ILE A 91 -10.73 -5.36 8.64
C ILE A 91 -11.57 -4.19 9.18
N SER A 92 -12.76 -4.50 9.67
CA SER A 92 -13.70 -3.53 10.21
C SER A 92 -13.86 -3.66 11.72
N GLN A 93 -14.39 -2.61 12.37
CA GLN A 93 -14.77 -2.63 13.80
C GLN A 93 -13.59 -2.84 14.77
N LEU A 94 -12.40 -2.37 14.40
CA LEU A 94 -11.25 -2.35 15.29
C LEU A 94 -11.36 -1.15 16.24
N SER A 95 -11.04 -1.37 17.53
CA SER A 95 -10.80 -0.28 18.47
C SER A 95 -9.57 0.53 18.04
N PRO A 96 -9.45 1.81 18.42
CA PRO A 96 -8.29 2.64 18.05
C PRO A 96 -6.94 2.00 18.41
N ALA A 97 -6.82 1.46 19.62
CA ALA A 97 -5.60 0.76 20.07
C ALA A 97 -5.29 -0.47 19.21
N ASN A 98 -6.32 -1.26 18.85
CA ASN A 98 -6.14 -2.42 17.99
C ASN A 98 -5.80 -2.03 16.56
N THR A 99 -6.28 -0.87 16.06
CA THR A 99 -5.93 -0.36 14.74
C THR A 99 -4.45 -0.07 14.65
N LEU A 100 -3.86 0.65 15.61
CA LEU A 100 -2.44 0.96 15.62
C LEU A 100 -1.57 -0.32 15.64
N GLU A 101 -1.85 -1.24 16.56
CA GLU A 101 -1.12 -2.51 16.65
C GLU A 101 -1.28 -3.35 15.38
N SER A 102 -2.47 -3.34 14.77
CA SER A 102 -2.73 -4.02 13.50
C SER A 102 -1.94 -3.38 12.36
N MET A 103 -1.82 -2.05 12.32
CA MET A 103 -0.98 -1.35 11.34
C MET A 103 0.48 -1.76 11.48
N VAL A 104 1.05 -1.65 12.68
CA VAL A 104 2.45 -2.01 12.95
C VAL A 104 2.75 -3.44 12.51
N ARG A 105 1.91 -4.41 12.92
CA ARG A 105 2.11 -5.81 12.56
C ARG A 105 1.98 -6.04 11.06
N SER A 106 0.99 -5.45 10.43
CA SER A 106 0.72 -5.65 9.00
C SER A 106 1.84 -5.07 8.14
N LEU A 107 2.26 -3.84 8.42
CA LEU A 107 3.37 -3.18 7.75
C LEU A 107 4.62 -4.06 7.81
N ARG A 108 4.99 -4.52 9.01
CA ARG A 108 6.17 -5.35 9.25
C ARG A 108 6.18 -6.67 8.47
N THR A 109 5.02 -7.24 8.12
CA THR A 109 4.98 -8.54 7.44
C THR A 109 5.56 -8.55 6.03
N GLY A 110 5.66 -7.38 5.37
CA GLY A 110 6.03 -7.29 3.95
C GLY A 110 4.96 -7.80 2.97
N ASN A 111 3.84 -8.37 3.44
CA ASN A 111 2.79 -8.90 2.56
C ASN A 111 1.87 -7.82 1.95
N TYR A 112 1.92 -6.61 2.49
CA TYR A 112 1.06 -5.50 2.07
C TYR A 112 1.86 -4.40 1.40
N SER A 113 1.46 -3.95 0.21
CA SER A 113 2.05 -2.76 -0.42
C SER A 113 1.60 -1.48 0.27
N VAL A 114 0.41 -1.50 0.86
CA VAL A 114 -0.15 -0.38 1.62
C VAL A 114 -1.04 -0.86 2.77
N VAL A 115 -0.97 -0.16 3.89
CA VAL A 115 -1.87 -0.31 5.04
C VAL A 115 -2.51 1.05 5.35
N ILE A 116 -3.84 1.12 5.34
CA ILE A 116 -4.60 2.34 5.60
C ILE A 116 -5.38 2.17 6.89
N GLY A 117 -5.19 3.08 7.84
CA GLY A 117 -5.91 3.08 9.11
C GLY A 117 -6.49 4.44 9.43
N TRP A 118 -7.69 4.46 10.02
CA TRP A 118 -8.31 5.68 10.54
C TRP A 118 -7.99 5.81 12.02
N LEU A 119 -7.19 6.83 12.36
CA LEU A 119 -6.81 7.14 13.74
C LEU A 119 -7.26 8.56 14.05
N SER A 120 -8.24 8.69 14.94
CA SER A 120 -8.79 9.99 15.32
C SER A 120 -7.96 10.73 16.37
N GLU A 121 -7.07 10.03 17.08
CA GLU A 121 -6.20 10.57 18.12
C GLU A 121 -4.79 10.79 17.60
N GLU A 122 -4.13 11.85 18.07
CA GLU A 122 -2.73 12.13 17.73
C GLU A 122 -1.84 10.96 18.18
N LEU A 123 -0.85 10.65 17.36
CA LEU A 123 0.14 9.64 17.70
C LEU A 123 1.22 10.27 18.57
N SER A 124 1.62 9.56 19.62
CA SER A 124 2.87 9.88 20.30
C SER A 124 4.07 9.65 19.37
N ILE A 125 5.19 10.27 19.72
CA ILE A 125 6.46 10.12 18.98
C ILE A 125 6.85 8.64 18.89
N GLU A 126 6.73 7.90 20.00
CA GLU A 126 7.05 6.47 20.06
C GLU A 126 6.15 5.64 19.14
N GLU A 127 4.85 5.91 19.10
CA GLU A 127 3.92 5.21 18.21
C GLU A 127 4.21 5.51 16.73
N HIS A 128 4.56 6.75 16.42
CA HIS A 128 4.95 7.16 15.07
C HIS A 128 6.24 6.45 14.63
N GLU A 129 7.28 6.44 15.47
CA GLU A 129 8.55 5.74 15.21
C GLU A 129 8.33 4.24 15.00
N ARG A 130 7.46 3.61 15.81
CA ARG A 130 7.09 2.20 15.62
C ARG A 130 6.46 1.91 14.27
N LEU A 131 5.60 2.81 13.78
CA LEU A 131 4.99 2.69 12.46
C LEU A 131 6.02 2.88 11.34
N VAL A 132 6.90 3.88 11.45
CA VAL A 132 7.96 4.13 10.47
C VAL A 132 8.89 2.94 10.37
N ALA A 133 9.41 2.44 11.50
CA ALA A 133 10.28 1.26 11.52
C ALA A 133 9.60 0.04 10.90
N ALA A 134 8.31 -0.19 11.19
CA ALA A 134 7.56 -1.29 10.60
C ALA A 134 7.33 -1.13 9.09
N ALA A 135 7.08 0.09 8.62
CA ALA A 135 6.91 0.40 7.21
C ALA A 135 8.23 0.19 6.44
N GLU A 136 9.35 0.63 7.00
CA GLU A 136 10.70 0.42 6.44
C GLU A 136 11.05 -1.06 6.36
N GLU A 137 10.87 -1.80 7.46
CA GLU A 137 11.12 -3.25 7.53
C GLU A 137 10.28 -4.02 6.50
N GLY A 138 9.02 -3.62 6.34
CA GLY A 138 8.11 -4.25 5.40
C GLY A 138 8.14 -3.70 3.98
N HIS A 139 8.94 -2.66 3.68
CA HIS A 139 8.88 -1.93 2.40
C HIS A 139 7.45 -1.55 1.98
N ALA A 140 6.64 -1.09 2.93
CA ALA A 140 5.21 -0.83 2.76
C ALA A 140 4.88 0.63 3.03
N MET A 141 3.82 1.15 2.40
CA MET A 141 3.29 2.47 2.75
C MET A 141 2.23 2.36 3.85
N GLY A 142 2.32 3.20 4.88
CA GLY A 142 1.26 3.39 5.85
C GLY A 142 0.55 4.71 5.62
N PHE A 143 -0.77 4.68 5.50
CA PHE A 143 -1.61 5.88 5.48
C PHE A 143 -2.45 5.99 6.74
N ILE A 144 -2.34 7.12 7.42
CA ILE A 144 -3.16 7.46 8.58
C ILE A 144 -4.21 8.47 8.14
N MET A 145 -5.46 8.05 8.15
CA MET A 145 -6.60 8.88 7.76
C MET A 145 -7.12 9.64 8.97
N ARG A 146 -7.06 10.97 8.91
CA ARG A 146 -7.53 11.87 9.97
C ARG A 146 -8.68 12.75 9.47
N PRO A 147 -9.90 12.63 10.03
CA PRO A 147 -10.96 13.59 9.73
C PRO A 147 -10.61 14.95 10.35
N VAL A 148 -10.76 16.03 9.58
CA VAL A 148 -10.77 17.39 10.12
C VAL A 148 -12.01 17.52 10.98
N ARG A 149 -11.82 17.57 12.30
CA ARG A 149 -12.88 18.04 13.18
C ARG A 149 -13.13 19.50 12.82
N ASN A 150 -14.33 19.85 12.39
CA ASN A 150 -14.75 21.25 12.31
C ASN A 150 -14.78 21.81 13.74
N THR A 151 -13.63 22.12 14.31
CA THR A 151 -13.55 23.11 15.37
C THR A 151 -13.77 24.44 14.69
N ASP A 152 -14.92 25.02 14.97
CA ASP A 152 -15.27 26.41 14.65
C ASP A 152 -14.35 27.35 15.47
N GLN A 153 -13.05 27.35 15.13
CA GLN A 153 -12.08 28.30 15.67
C GLN A 153 -11.19 28.84 14.55
N PRO A 154 -11.24 30.16 14.28
CA PRO A 154 -10.34 30.80 13.35
C PRO A 154 -8.97 30.93 14.01
N GLY A 155 -7.97 30.27 13.43
CA GLY A 155 -6.57 30.63 13.68
C GLY A 155 -5.78 29.63 14.50
N ARG A 156 -5.27 28.59 13.82
CA ARG A 156 -3.85 28.22 13.95
C ARG A 156 -3.45 27.36 12.75
N GLN A 157 -2.96 28.01 11.70
CA GLN A 157 -2.19 27.31 10.66
C GLN A 157 -0.93 26.74 11.30
N LEU A 158 -0.77 25.42 11.29
CA LEU A 158 0.54 24.78 11.34
C LEU A 158 0.68 23.95 10.06
N SER A 159 1.43 24.54 9.12
CA SER A 159 2.18 23.91 8.03
C SER A 159 1.56 22.71 7.31
N GLY A 160 0.47 22.94 6.58
CA GLY A 160 0.14 22.13 5.40
C GLY A 160 0.81 22.72 4.16
N LEU A 161 1.49 21.90 3.36
CA LEU A 161 2.10 22.31 2.10
C LEU A 161 1.00 22.88 1.17
N LYS A 162 0.89 24.22 1.08
CA LYS A 162 -0.04 24.90 0.17
C LYS A 162 0.56 24.86 -1.24
N ILE A 163 0.06 23.98 -2.09
CA ILE A 163 0.36 24.04 -3.52
C ILE A 163 -0.45 25.19 -4.11
N HIS A 164 0.19 26.34 -4.31
CA HIS A 164 -0.36 27.44 -5.09
C HIS A 164 -0.16 27.13 -6.58
N SER A 165 -1.23 26.75 -7.27
CA SER A 165 -1.27 26.78 -8.73
C SER A 165 -1.40 28.23 -9.18
N ASN A 166 -0.29 28.88 -9.51
CA ASN A 166 -0.31 30.16 -10.21
C ASN A 166 -0.40 29.88 -11.71
N LEU A 167 -1.64 29.86 -12.23
CA LEU A 167 -1.88 29.87 -13.66
C LEU A 167 -3.28 30.42 -13.91
N TYR A 168 -3.40 31.76 -14.00
CA TYR A 168 -4.34 32.40 -14.90
C TYR A 168 -3.74 33.71 -15.42
N HIS A 169 -4.05 33.93 -16.69
CA HIS A 169 -3.61 34.93 -17.66
C HIS A 169 -3.70 36.39 -17.22
#